data_AF-A0A939VPC9-F1
#
_entry.id   AF-A0A939VPC9-F1
#
_cell.length_a   1.000
_cell.length_b   1.000
_cell.length_c   1.000
_cell.angle_alpha   90.00
_cell.angle_beta   90.00
_cell.angle_gamma   90.00
#
_symmetry.space_group_name_H-M   'P 1'
#
loop_
_entity.id
_entity.type
_entity.pdbx_description
1 polymer ?
#
loop_
_entity_poly.entity_id
_entity_poly.type
_entity_poly.pdbx_seq_one_letter_code
_entity_poly.pdbx_strand_id
1 'polypeptide(L)'
;MDKNKEIRLTAPKVDVYVNHLSTSGFQPKGCTPETLSMLPELFAEVMKISPYYANGVRVLHLCVDRGPIEDFGDYDDMHEWGEVENRAEFEQLWKDYYPDETKWFSVNFYECDDYQAIWINHKMVISHRPKEENKASAFDINATELIAWLIYEVKKCQREILSGTYNDRVARDLPPGHRFGTITRKAVWEICPEEKQEYFENLPEPDVQEFMELMRDTDEEKTPASYLPEMTSGLFFHCCELGYRSNNYEKCGKISPRDLYLAYADGRDEGLRDIPEDSAAAFNKWYFDRERCGGHPWEVCRGGNSTHVSLYILHSDQGFYFSVDGRSWGRSVESINFYLAIRRAGYPVVIRDGKKLANRLTGTDRIGIVPDGVFPSYCESYFHDDNIIDFMNLPDTDREIWASRCVWFHEPKLRIL
;
A
#
# COMPACT_ATOMS: atom_id res chain seq x y z
N MET A 1 14.62 -28.79 30.15
CA MET A 1 13.38 -28.87 29.36
C MET A 1 13.45 -30.10 28.50
N ASP A 2 12.41 -30.93 28.57
CA ASP A 2 12.32 -32.19 27.84
C ASP A 2 12.30 -31.88 26.33
N LYS A 3 13.28 -32.40 25.57
CA LYS A 3 13.48 -32.07 24.15
C LYS A 3 12.38 -32.58 23.21
N ASN A 4 11.37 -33.26 23.76
CA ASN A 4 10.27 -33.90 23.03
C ASN A 4 8.86 -33.40 23.42
N LYS A 5 8.73 -32.36 24.26
CA LYS A 5 7.39 -31.79 24.49
C LYS A 5 7.01 -30.99 23.24
N GLU A 6 6.00 -31.47 22.51
CA GLU A 6 5.42 -30.76 21.39
C GLU A 6 4.89 -29.41 21.90
N ILE A 7 5.58 -28.32 21.55
CA ILE A 7 5.11 -26.97 21.85
C ILE A 7 4.12 -26.65 20.75
N ARG A 8 2.83 -26.61 21.08
CA ARG A 8 1.75 -26.24 20.16
C ARG A 8 1.15 -24.92 20.63
N LEU A 9 1.24 -23.90 19.80
CA LEU A 9 0.42 -22.70 19.94
C LEU A 9 -0.83 -22.84 19.08
N THR A 10 -1.96 -22.41 19.62
CA THR A 10 -3.22 -22.28 18.90
C THR A 10 -3.31 -20.91 18.25
N ALA A 11 -4.18 -20.75 17.26
CA ALA A 11 -4.31 -19.51 16.51
C ALA A 11 -4.50 -18.27 17.40
N PRO A 12 -5.36 -18.29 18.46
CA PRO A 12 -5.49 -17.16 19.36
C PRO A 12 -4.21 -16.80 20.11
N LYS A 13 -3.43 -17.80 20.56
CA LYS A 13 -2.15 -17.53 21.24
C LYS A 13 -1.12 -16.93 20.30
N VAL A 14 -1.08 -17.35 19.03
CA VAL A 14 -0.22 -16.71 18.02
C VAL A 14 -0.62 -15.25 17.84
N ASP A 15 -1.92 -14.95 17.67
CA ASP A 15 -2.41 -13.57 17.53
C ASP A 15 -2.12 -12.71 18.78
N VAL A 16 -2.19 -13.27 19.99
CA VAL A 16 -1.78 -12.57 21.23
C VAL A 16 -0.30 -12.17 21.16
N TYR A 17 0.60 -13.07 20.75
CA TYR A 17 2.01 -12.72 20.58
C TYR A 17 2.21 -11.64 19.52
N VAL A 18 1.52 -11.75 18.37
CA VAL A 18 1.58 -10.75 17.30
C VAL A 18 1.14 -9.38 17.81
N ASN A 19 0.00 -9.30 18.51
CA ASN A 19 -0.53 -8.05 19.05
C ASN A 19 0.32 -7.48 20.18
N HIS A 20 0.97 -8.33 20.98
CA HIS A 20 1.85 -7.88 22.06
C HIS A 20 3.19 -7.36 21.53
N LEU A 21 3.79 -8.04 20.55
CA LEU A 21 5.11 -7.73 20.00
C LEU A 21 5.08 -6.62 18.94
N SER A 22 4.10 -6.65 18.04
CA SER A 22 3.98 -5.64 17.00
C SER A 22 3.53 -4.29 17.58
N THR A 23 3.92 -3.21 16.91
CA THR A 23 3.41 -1.87 17.21
C THR A 23 2.85 -1.23 15.95
N SER A 24 2.15 -0.11 16.10
CA SER A 24 1.73 0.71 14.95
C SER A 24 2.92 1.40 14.26
N GLY A 25 4.09 1.45 14.89
CA GLY A 25 5.33 1.86 14.28
C GLY A 25 6.01 0.70 13.56
N PHE A 26 6.89 1.00 12.59
CA PHE A 26 7.67 0.01 11.84
C PHE A 26 8.70 -0.76 12.69
N GLN A 27 8.62 -0.70 14.03
CA GLN A 27 9.50 -1.42 14.95
C GLN A 27 8.65 -2.17 16.00
N PRO A 28 8.91 -3.46 16.24
CA PRO A 28 8.29 -4.20 17.31
C PRO A 28 8.82 -3.74 18.66
N LYS A 29 8.15 -4.17 19.73
CA LYS A 29 8.69 -4.04 21.08
C LYS A 29 9.95 -4.89 21.24
N GLY A 30 10.83 -4.47 22.16
CA GLY A 30 12.03 -5.22 22.51
C GLY A 30 11.70 -6.60 23.06
N CYS A 31 12.63 -7.53 22.90
CA CYS A 31 12.51 -8.90 23.38
C CYS A 31 13.60 -9.21 24.40
N THR A 32 13.30 -10.08 25.37
CA THR A 32 14.26 -10.39 26.42
C THR A 32 15.51 -11.09 25.88
N PRO A 33 16.66 -11.03 26.57
CA PRO A 33 17.87 -11.75 26.17
C PRO A 33 17.66 -13.24 25.95
N GLU A 34 16.77 -13.88 26.73
CA GLU A 34 16.43 -15.29 26.58
C GLU A 34 15.76 -15.57 25.23
N THR A 35 14.82 -14.71 24.83
CA THR A 35 14.15 -14.79 23.52
C THR A 35 15.17 -14.64 22.39
N LEU A 36 16.03 -13.62 22.47
CA LEU A 36 17.03 -13.32 21.45
C LEU A 36 18.09 -14.44 21.33
N SER A 37 18.43 -15.10 22.43
CA SER A 37 19.38 -16.22 22.45
C SER A 37 18.92 -17.45 21.64
N MET A 38 17.62 -17.55 21.33
CA MET A 38 17.04 -18.64 20.55
C MET A 38 17.00 -18.37 19.04
N LEU A 39 17.18 -17.10 18.61
CA LEU A 39 17.14 -16.72 17.20
C LEU A 39 18.20 -17.44 16.35
N PRO A 40 19.46 -17.64 16.80
CA PRO A 40 20.44 -18.37 16.00
C PRO A 40 20.02 -19.79 15.64
N GLU A 41 19.34 -20.52 16.54
CA GLU A 41 18.82 -21.85 16.22
C GLU A 41 17.70 -21.76 15.18
N LEU A 42 16.75 -20.84 15.36
CA LEU A 42 15.65 -20.63 14.43
C LEU A 42 16.15 -20.29 13.03
N PHE A 43 17.04 -19.31 12.89
CA PHE A 43 17.57 -18.90 11.59
C PHE A 43 18.42 -19.99 10.94
N ALA A 44 19.19 -20.76 11.71
CA ALA A 44 19.92 -21.92 11.17
C ALA A 44 18.98 -22.97 10.55
N GLU A 45 17.76 -23.15 11.07
CA GLU A 45 16.74 -24.02 10.49
C GLU A 45 16.04 -23.40 9.29
N VAL A 46 15.68 -22.12 9.38
CA VAL A 46 15.03 -21.38 8.29
C VAL A 46 15.94 -21.33 7.06
N MET A 47 17.25 -21.13 7.24
CA MET A 47 18.21 -20.97 6.14
C MET A 47 18.37 -22.23 5.28
N LYS A 48 17.93 -23.40 5.77
CA LYS A 48 17.89 -24.65 4.99
C LYS A 48 16.77 -24.67 3.94
N ILE A 49 15.82 -23.72 4.01
CA ILE A 49 14.71 -23.61 3.06
C ILE A 49 15.10 -22.62 1.97
N SER A 50 14.70 -22.87 0.72
CA SER A 50 14.92 -21.94 -0.39
C SER A 50 14.25 -20.59 -0.12
N PRO A 51 14.85 -19.46 -0.56
CA PRO A 51 14.21 -18.16 -0.45
C PRO A 51 12.93 -18.09 -1.27
N TYR A 52 11.97 -17.29 -0.78
CA TYR A 52 10.70 -17.02 -1.44
C TYR A 52 10.85 -15.86 -2.43
N TYR A 53 11.62 -14.82 -2.07
CA TYR A 53 11.90 -13.65 -2.90
C TYR A 53 13.40 -13.56 -3.27
N ALA A 54 13.71 -12.81 -4.34
CA ALA A 54 15.07 -12.63 -4.83
C ALA A 54 16.01 -11.96 -3.80
N ASN A 55 15.47 -11.18 -2.87
CA ASN A 55 16.20 -10.52 -1.79
C ASN A 55 16.55 -11.47 -0.62
N GLY A 56 16.25 -12.77 -0.72
CA GLY A 56 16.62 -13.78 0.28
C GLY A 56 15.59 -14.00 1.40
N VAL A 57 14.50 -13.22 1.42
CA VAL A 57 13.39 -13.44 2.39
C VAL A 57 12.80 -14.84 2.18
N ARG A 58 12.54 -15.53 3.29
CA ARG A 58 11.88 -16.84 3.33
C ARG A 58 10.50 -16.68 3.95
N VAL A 59 9.49 -17.29 3.32
CA VAL A 59 8.11 -17.22 3.78
C VAL A 59 7.59 -18.64 3.98
N LEU A 60 6.93 -18.87 5.12
CA LEU A 60 6.19 -20.09 5.41
C LEU A 60 4.74 -19.75 5.73
N HIS A 61 3.82 -20.39 5.04
CA HIS A 61 2.41 -20.43 5.41
C HIS A 61 2.17 -21.59 6.38
N LEU A 62 1.79 -21.26 7.61
CA LEU A 62 1.50 -22.18 8.70
C LEU A 62 -0.01 -22.30 8.88
N CYS A 63 -0.52 -23.53 8.96
CA CYS A 63 -1.91 -23.81 9.26
C CYS A 63 -1.99 -24.26 10.73
N VAL A 64 -2.69 -23.47 11.56
CA VAL A 64 -2.65 -23.56 13.02
C VAL A 64 -4.06 -23.81 13.54
N ASP A 65 -4.21 -24.78 14.44
CA ASP A 65 -5.50 -25.13 15.03
C ASP A 65 -6.12 -23.92 15.75
N ARG A 66 -7.44 -23.73 15.61
CA ARG A 66 -8.20 -22.73 16.37
C ARG A 66 -7.99 -22.86 17.88
N GLY A 67 -7.79 -24.09 18.36
CA GLY A 67 -7.66 -24.36 19.77
C GLY A 67 -8.99 -24.39 20.52
N PRO A 68 -8.95 -24.49 21.84
CA PRO A 68 -10.11 -24.38 22.71
C PRO A 68 -10.44 -22.89 23.01
N ILE A 69 -11.66 -22.59 23.45
CA ILE A 69 -12.10 -21.21 23.69
C ILE A 69 -11.30 -20.52 24.80
N GLU A 70 -10.75 -21.28 25.75
CA GLU A 70 -9.91 -20.78 26.84
C GLU A 70 -8.58 -20.19 26.35
N ASP A 71 -8.16 -20.52 25.12
CA ASP A 71 -7.00 -19.87 24.51
C ASP A 71 -7.33 -18.51 23.91
N PHE A 72 -8.60 -18.25 23.58
CA PHE A 72 -9.09 -17.00 23.01
C PHE A 72 -9.20 -15.88 24.06
N GLY A 73 -9.74 -16.20 25.24
CA GLY A 73 -9.93 -15.23 26.31
C GLY A 73 -10.54 -15.87 27.56
N ASP A 74 -10.72 -15.04 28.59
CA ASP A 74 -11.45 -15.41 29.79
C ASP A 74 -12.83 -14.74 29.78
N TYR A 75 -13.87 -15.54 30.02
CA TYR A 75 -15.25 -15.04 29.98
C TYR A 75 -15.54 -14.04 31.09
N ASP A 76 -15.06 -14.28 32.31
CA ASP A 76 -15.39 -13.44 33.46
C ASP A 76 -14.73 -12.06 33.29
N ASP A 77 -13.47 -12.02 32.84
CA ASP A 77 -12.76 -10.78 32.53
C ASP A 77 -13.46 -9.98 31.41
N MET A 78 -13.79 -10.64 30.29
CA MET A 78 -14.44 -9.97 29.14
C MET A 78 -15.85 -9.50 29.47
N HIS A 79 -16.57 -10.22 30.34
CA HIS A 79 -17.87 -9.80 30.83
C HIS A 79 -17.77 -8.60 31.77
N GLU A 80 -16.80 -8.61 32.70
CA GLU A 80 -16.53 -7.49 33.60
C GLU A 80 -16.16 -6.21 32.82
N TRP A 81 -15.40 -6.35 31.73
CA TRP A 81 -15.02 -5.23 30.88
C TRP A 81 -16.10 -4.81 29.87
N GLY A 82 -17.24 -5.52 29.85
CA GLY A 82 -18.37 -5.23 28.96
C GLY A 82 -18.11 -5.53 27.49
N GLU A 83 -17.12 -6.38 27.18
CA GLU A 83 -16.88 -6.87 25.82
C GLU A 83 -17.93 -7.89 25.37
N VAL A 84 -18.55 -8.59 26.33
CA VAL A 84 -19.63 -9.57 26.10
C VAL A 84 -20.67 -9.53 27.22
N GLU A 85 -21.94 -9.69 26.90
CA GLU A 85 -23.03 -9.67 27.88
C GLU A 85 -23.24 -11.04 28.55
N ASN A 86 -22.91 -12.13 27.86
CA ASN A 86 -23.14 -13.49 28.34
C ASN A 86 -22.25 -14.52 27.64
N ARG A 87 -22.26 -15.76 28.16
CA ARG A 87 -21.41 -16.86 27.66
C ARG A 87 -21.67 -17.21 26.19
N ALA A 88 -22.90 -17.07 25.71
CA ALA A 88 -23.22 -17.37 24.31
C ALA A 88 -22.62 -16.33 23.36
N GLU A 89 -22.61 -15.05 23.75
CA GLU A 89 -21.94 -13.98 22.99
C GLU A 89 -20.42 -14.18 22.98
N PHE A 90 -19.81 -14.58 24.10
CA PHE A 90 -18.39 -14.95 24.14
C PHE A 90 -18.03 -16.10 23.19
N GLU A 91 -18.86 -17.15 23.15
CA GLU A 91 -18.68 -18.25 22.22
C GLU A 91 -18.89 -17.84 20.76
N GLN A 92 -19.79 -16.89 20.50
CA GLN A 92 -20.01 -16.36 19.15
C GLN A 92 -18.83 -15.49 18.71
N LEU A 93 -18.35 -14.58 19.57
CA LEU A 93 -17.20 -13.73 19.30
C LEU A 93 -15.95 -14.56 18.97
N TRP A 94 -15.70 -15.63 19.73
CA TRP A 94 -14.61 -16.57 19.41
C TRP A 94 -14.75 -17.19 18.01
N LYS A 95 -15.96 -17.59 17.62
CA LYS A 95 -16.24 -18.14 16.28
C LYS A 95 -16.19 -17.08 15.19
N ASP A 96 -16.48 -15.82 15.50
CA ASP A 96 -16.37 -14.74 14.52
C ASP A 96 -14.90 -14.41 14.21
N TYR A 97 -14.03 -14.42 15.23
CA TYR A 97 -12.58 -14.23 15.05
C TYR A 97 -11.86 -15.47 14.47
N TYR A 98 -12.37 -16.67 14.77
CA TYR A 98 -11.82 -17.96 14.34
C TYR A 98 -12.95 -18.88 13.81
N PRO A 99 -13.51 -18.57 12.63
CA PRO A 99 -14.66 -19.28 12.08
C PRO A 99 -14.33 -20.73 11.72
N ASP A 100 -13.12 -20.96 11.22
CA ASP A 100 -12.65 -22.26 10.78
C ASP A 100 -11.95 -23.04 11.91
N GLU A 101 -11.84 -24.36 11.74
CA GLU A 101 -11.09 -25.22 12.66
C GLU A 101 -9.59 -24.90 12.69
N THR A 102 -9.09 -24.27 11.63
CA THR A 102 -7.69 -23.87 11.47
C THR A 102 -7.59 -22.46 10.89
N LYS A 103 -6.59 -21.70 11.32
CA LYS A 103 -6.25 -20.38 10.78
C LYS A 103 -4.87 -20.41 10.11
N TRP A 104 -4.75 -19.68 9.01
CA TRP A 104 -3.49 -19.55 8.29
C TRP A 104 -2.68 -18.35 8.79
N PHE A 105 -1.36 -18.53 8.87
CA PHE A 105 -0.39 -17.49 9.22
C PHE A 105 0.72 -17.47 8.19
N SER A 106 1.01 -16.29 7.62
CA SER A 106 2.20 -16.07 6.80
C SER A 106 3.35 -15.60 7.68
N VAL A 107 4.41 -16.40 7.80
CA VAL A 107 5.59 -16.09 8.60
C VAL A 107 6.77 -15.79 7.68
N ASN A 108 7.29 -14.58 7.77
CA ASN A 108 8.38 -14.08 6.93
C ASN A 108 9.63 -13.96 7.78
N PHE A 109 10.74 -14.49 7.27
CA PHE A 109 12.04 -14.45 7.91
C PHE A 109 13.03 -13.72 7.00
N TYR A 110 13.72 -12.73 7.55
CA TYR A 110 14.79 -12.01 6.89
C TYR A 110 16.03 -12.03 7.76
N GLU A 111 17.18 -12.32 7.15
CA GLU A 111 18.49 -12.28 7.80
C GLU A 111 19.53 -11.72 6.81
N CYS A 112 20.30 -10.76 7.30
CA CYS A 112 21.56 -10.32 6.71
C CYS A 112 22.61 -10.15 7.81
N ASP A 113 23.84 -9.78 7.44
CA ASP A 113 25.02 -9.81 8.31
C ASP A 113 24.88 -9.08 9.65
N ASP A 114 24.02 -8.07 9.75
CA ASP A 114 23.83 -7.24 10.93
C ASP A 114 22.37 -7.13 11.39
N TYR A 115 21.44 -7.85 10.74
CA TYR A 115 20.01 -7.68 11.00
C TYR A 115 19.21 -8.97 10.78
N GLN A 116 18.34 -9.26 11.73
CA GLN A 116 17.37 -10.35 11.70
C GLN A 116 15.98 -9.81 11.98
N ALA A 117 14.99 -10.26 11.23
CA ALA A 117 13.61 -9.87 11.46
C ALA A 117 12.62 -10.98 11.12
N ILE A 118 11.51 -10.97 11.85
CA ILE A 118 10.41 -11.92 11.70
C ILE A 118 9.11 -11.11 11.61
N TRP A 119 8.28 -11.43 10.62
CA TRP A 119 6.92 -10.92 10.50
C TRP A 119 5.93 -12.08 10.53
N ILE A 120 4.79 -11.87 11.16
CA ILE A 120 3.65 -12.78 11.12
C ILE A 120 2.45 -11.98 10.61
N ASN A 121 1.81 -12.45 9.53
CA ASN A 121 0.74 -11.74 8.82
C ASN A 121 1.10 -10.27 8.55
N HIS A 122 2.30 -10.06 8.02
CA HIS A 122 2.86 -8.75 7.65
C HIS A 122 3.09 -7.76 8.81
N LYS A 123 2.88 -8.18 10.06
CA LYS A 123 3.27 -7.41 11.26
C LYS A 123 4.64 -7.86 11.74
N MET A 124 5.57 -6.91 11.86
CA MET A 124 6.90 -7.20 12.39
C MET A 124 6.77 -7.54 13.89
N VAL A 125 7.26 -8.72 14.28
CA VAL A 125 7.21 -9.21 15.66
C VAL A 125 8.60 -9.32 16.30
N ILE A 126 9.65 -9.44 15.48
CA ILE A 126 11.05 -9.43 15.93
C ILE A 126 11.87 -8.53 15.01
N SER A 127 12.72 -7.70 15.60
CA SER A 127 13.73 -6.86 14.95
C SER A 127 14.98 -6.92 15.82
N HIS A 128 16.06 -7.51 15.33
CA HIS A 128 17.26 -7.76 16.12
C HIS A 128 18.52 -7.45 15.32
N ARG A 129 19.48 -6.76 15.95
CA ARG A 129 20.81 -6.49 15.42
C ARG A 129 21.86 -7.27 16.22
N PRO A 130 22.33 -8.45 15.75
CA PRO A 130 23.20 -9.33 16.53
C PRO A 130 24.53 -8.72 16.98
N LYS A 131 24.99 -7.69 16.26
CA LYS A 131 26.28 -7.02 16.51
C LYS A 131 26.17 -5.82 17.46
N GLU A 132 24.96 -5.41 17.82
CA GLU A 132 24.73 -4.30 18.76
C GLU A 132 24.57 -4.82 20.18
N GLU A 133 25.01 -4.04 21.16
CA GLU A 133 24.75 -4.36 22.57
C GLU A 133 23.26 -4.24 22.87
N ASN A 134 22.61 -5.37 23.13
CA ASN A 134 21.23 -5.39 23.61
C ASN A 134 21.18 -4.85 25.04
N LYS A 135 20.63 -3.65 25.20
CA LYS A 135 20.29 -3.12 26.52
C LYS A 135 18.92 -3.66 26.92
N ALA A 136 18.93 -4.67 27.79
CA ALA A 136 17.70 -5.23 28.33
C ALA A 136 16.84 -4.13 28.98
N SER A 137 15.57 -4.08 28.61
CA SER A 137 14.56 -3.19 29.15
C SER A 137 13.60 -3.98 30.04
N ALA A 138 13.10 -3.35 31.10
CA ALA A 138 12.04 -3.94 31.94
C ALA A 138 10.72 -4.16 31.16
N PHE A 139 10.57 -3.53 30.00
CA PHE A 139 9.41 -3.65 29.12
C PHE A 139 9.62 -4.65 27.98
N ASP A 140 10.76 -5.35 27.94
CA ASP A 140 11.02 -6.36 26.94
C ASP A 140 10.08 -7.56 27.10
N ILE A 141 9.57 -8.06 25.98
CA ILE A 141 8.64 -9.18 25.95
C ILE A 141 9.42 -10.49 25.92
N ASN A 142 9.04 -11.41 26.80
CA ASN A 142 9.51 -12.79 26.72
C ASN A 142 8.65 -13.54 25.70
N ALA A 143 9.22 -13.82 24.53
CA ALA A 143 8.59 -14.59 23.45
C ALA A 143 9.28 -15.94 23.23
N THR A 144 9.96 -16.49 24.24
CA THR A 144 10.68 -17.78 24.13
C THR A 144 9.77 -18.93 23.67
N GLU A 145 8.52 -18.97 24.13
CA GLU A 145 7.53 -19.96 23.69
C GLU A 145 7.18 -19.81 22.20
N LEU A 146 6.99 -18.57 21.72
CA LEU A 146 6.77 -18.29 20.30
C LEU A 146 7.97 -18.76 19.46
N ILE A 147 9.20 -18.44 19.87
CA ILE A 147 10.40 -18.84 19.12
C ILE A 147 10.58 -20.36 19.15
N ALA A 148 10.31 -21.01 20.27
CA ALA A 148 10.35 -22.46 20.38
C ALA A 148 9.33 -23.14 19.45
N TRP A 149 8.10 -22.60 19.40
CA TRP A 149 7.05 -23.04 18.49
C TRP A 149 7.43 -22.82 17.02
N LEU A 150 8.00 -21.66 16.66
CA LEU A 150 8.48 -21.40 15.30
C LEU A 150 9.58 -22.38 14.89
N ILE A 151 10.54 -22.70 15.77
CA ILE A 151 11.57 -23.72 15.49
C ILE A 151 10.91 -25.08 15.19
N TYR A 152 9.90 -25.46 15.97
CA TYR A 152 9.15 -26.70 15.75
C TYR A 152 8.42 -26.69 14.39
N GLU A 153 7.67 -25.63 14.07
CA GLU A 153 6.91 -25.51 12.82
C GLU A 153 7.84 -25.43 11.59
N VAL A 154 8.98 -24.74 11.69
CA VAL A 154 9.99 -24.73 10.62
C VAL A 154 10.52 -26.14 10.36
N LYS A 155 10.92 -26.88 11.40
CA LYS A 155 11.39 -28.26 11.27
C LYS A 155 10.29 -29.19 10.72
N LYS A 156 9.03 -28.95 11.07
CA LYS A 156 7.88 -29.67 10.52
C LYS A 156 7.68 -29.35 9.03
N CYS A 157 7.67 -28.08 8.65
CA CYS A 157 7.59 -27.64 7.26
C CYS A 157 8.74 -28.24 6.42
N GLN A 158 9.96 -28.31 6.96
CA GLN A 158 11.08 -28.94 6.24
C GLN A 158 10.80 -30.39 5.88
N ARG A 159 10.25 -31.19 6.82
CA ARG A 159 9.87 -32.59 6.56
C ARG A 159 8.78 -32.67 5.49
N GLU A 160 7.78 -31.80 5.56
CA GLU A 160 6.67 -31.75 4.60
C GLU A 160 7.11 -31.26 3.21
N ILE A 161 8.11 -30.37 3.12
CA ILE A 161 8.72 -29.93 1.87
C ILE A 161 9.45 -31.11 1.23
N LEU A 162 10.23 -31.89 2.00
CA LEU A 162 10.93 -33.07 1.51
C LEU A 162 9.97 -34.16 1.01
N SER A 163 8.82 -34.35 1.65
CA SER A 163 7.78 -35.27 1.18
C SER A 163 6.89 -34.70 0.07
N GLY A 164 7.05 -33.44 -0.31
CA GLY A 164 6.24 -32.73 -1.31
C GLY A 164 4.88 -32.24 -0.81
N THR A 165 4.44 -32.68 0.37
CA THR A 165 3.10 -32.39 0.92
C THR A 165 2.90 -30.93 1.30
N TYR A 166 3.97 -30.20 1.64
CA TYR A 166 3.88 -28.78 1.99
C TYR A 166 3.38 -27.94 0.82
N ASN A 167 4.08 -28.02 -0.32
CA ASN A 167 3.78 -27.20 -1.50
C ASN A 167 2.39 -27.54 -2.07
N ASP A 168 2.01 -28.82 -2.05
CA ASP A 168 0.68 -29.26 -2.52
C ASP A 168 -0.45 -28.72 -1.62
N ARG A 169 -0.25 -28.71 -0.30
CA ARG A 169 -1.20 -28.14 0.65
C ARG A 169 -1.34 -26.63 0.45
N VAL A 170 -0.23 -25.90 0.35
CA VAL A 170 -0.26 -24.43 0.15
C VAL A 170 -0.95 -24.08 -1.17
N ALA A 171 -0.61 -24.75 -2.28
CA ALA A 171 -1.22 -24.46 -3.57
C ALA A 171 -2.75 -24.71 -3.58
N ARG A 172 -3.21 -25.74 -2.85
CA ARG A 172 -4.62 -26.12 -2.80
C ARG A 172 -5.43 -25.30 -1.79
N ASP A 173 -4.90 -25.09 -0.59
CA ASP A 173 -5.69 -24.70 0.58
C ASP A 173 -5.39 -23.29 1.12
N LEU A 174 -4.36 -22.59 0.63
CA LEU A 174 -4.04 -21.24 1.11
C LEU A 174 -5.23 -20.28 0.84
N PRO A 175 -5.80 -19.58 1.82
CA PRO A 175 -6.98 -18.74 1.56
C PRO A 175 -6.66 -17.52 0.69
N PRO A 176 -7.65 -16.98 -0.05
CA PRO A 176 -7.46 -15.78 -0.89
C PRO A 176 -6.84 -14.58 -0.16
N GLY A 177 -7.20 -14.35 1.11
CA GLY A 177 -6.66 -13.26 1.93
C GLY A 177 -5.15 -13.36 2.21
N HIS A 178 -4.50 -14.48 1.91
CA HIS A 178 -3.05 -14.64 2.06
C HIS A 178 -2.28 -14.57 0.73
N ARG A 179 -2.98 -14.39 -0.39
CA ARG A 179 -2.40 -14.51 -1.73
C ARG A 179 -2.20 -13.15 -2.37
N PHE A 180 -1.17 -13.06 -3.22
CA PHE A 180 -1.07 -11.99 -4.19
C PHE A 180 -1.82 -12.35 -5.47
N GLY A 181 -2.44 -11.36 -6.08
CA GLY A 181 -3.17 -11.56 -7.32
C GLY A 181 -3.55 -10.25 -7.96
N THR A 182 -4.42 -10.31 -8.94
CA THR A 182 -4.93 -9.11 -9.61
C THR A 182 -6.40 -9.29 -9.96
N ILE A 183 -7.13 -8.19 -10.00
CA ILE A 183 -8.50 -8.14 -10.51
C ILE A 183 -8.58 -7.03 -11.55
N THR A 184 -9.40 -7.20 -12.59
CA THR A 184 -9.64 -6.10 -13.54
C THR A 184 -10.64 -5.12 -12.93
N ARG A 185 -10.46 -3.82 -13.17
CA ARG A 185 -11.42 -2.83 -12.66
C ARG A 185 -12.83 -3.03 -13.22
N LYS A 186 -12.95 -3.53 -14.46
CA LYS A 186 -14.23 -3.97 -15.01
C LYS A 186 -14.91 -5.01 -14.12
N ALA A 187 -14.19 -6.01 -13.62
CA ALA A 187 -14.76 -7.02 -12.73
C ALA A 187 -15.17 -6.41 -11.38
N VAL A 188 -14.38 -5.47 -10.85
CA VAL A 188 -14.77 -4.68 -9.66
C VAL A 188 -16.08 -3.95 -9.90
N TRP A 189 -16.22 -3.21 -11.00
CA TRP A 189 -17.44 -2.50 -11.35
C TRP A 189 -18.65 -3.40 -11.65
N GLU A 190 -18.43 -4.65 -12.02
CA GLU A 190 -19.51 -5.64 -12.15
C GLU A 190 -20.03 -6.11 -10.79
N ILE A 191 -19.18 -6.12 -9.76
CA ILE A 191 -19.54 -6.45 -8.37
C ILE A 191 -20.15 -5.21 -7.68
N CYS A 192 -19.53 -4.05 -7.86
CA CYS A 192 -19.87 -2.76 -7.26
C CYS A 192 -20.17 -1.70 -8.34
N PRO A 193 -21.33 -1.76 -9.02
CA PRO A 193 -21.69 -0.81 -10.07
C PRO A 193 -21.81 0.65 -9.59
N GLU A 194 -22.13 0.86 -8.32
CA GLU A 194 -22.19 2.17 -7.68
C GLU A 194 -20.82 2.87 -7.63
N GLU A 195 -19.74 2.14 -7.40
CA GLU A 195 -18.37 2.69 -7.41
C GLU A 195 -18.01 3.22 -8.80
N LYS A 196 -18.47 2.54 -9.86
CA LYS A 196 -18.34 3.04 -11.22
C LYS A 196 -19.12 4.34 -11.39
N GLN A 197 -20.38 4.37 -10.96
CA GLN A 197 -21.22 5.55 -11.11
C GLN A 197 -20.62 6.78 -10.41
N GLU A 198 -20.14 6.61 -9.17
CA GLU A 198 -19.47 7.65 -8.39
C GLU A 198 -18.21 8.16 -9.11
N TYR A 199 -17.38 7.25 -9.63
CA TYR A 199 -16.15 7.62 -10.33
C TYR A 199 -16.40 8.50 -11.56
N PHE A 200 -17.51 8.30 -12.28
CA PHE A 200 -17.85 9.10 -13.46
C PHE A 200 -18.73 10.32 -13.16
N GLU A 201 -19.18 10.54 -11.92
CA GLU A 201 -20.12 11.62 -11.57
C GLU A 201 -19.61 13.01 -12.01
N ASN A 202 -18.31 13.24 -11.88
CA ASN A 202 -17.65 14.52 -12.22
C ASN A 202 -16.78 14.42 -13.48
N LEU A 203 -17.02 13.43 -14.35
CA LEU A 203 -16.32 13.27 -15.63
C LEU A 203 -17.31 12.91 -16.75
N PRO A 204 -17.86 13.92 -17.46
CA PRO A 204 -18.83 13.71 -18.53
C PRO A 204 -18.28 12.86 -19.68
N GLU A 205 -19.15 12.10 -20.34
CA GLU A 205 -18.78 11.22 -21.46
C GLU A 205 -17.98 11.92 -22.59
N PRO A 206 -18.29 13.16 -23.01
CA PRO A 206 -17.46 13.86 -24.01
C PRO A 206 -16.01 14.06 -23.55
N ASP A 207 -15.80 14.32 -22.25
CA ASP A 207 -14.48 14.53 -21.66
C ASP A 207 -13.72 13.19 -21.55
N VAL A 208 -14.43 12.11 -21.23
CA VAL A 208 -13.89 10.73 -21.31
C VAL A 208 -13.40 10.45 -22.73
N GLN A 209 -14.24 10.67 -23.75
CA GLN A 209 -13.88 10.38 -25.15
C GLN A 209 -12.72 11.24 -25.63
N GLU A 210 -12.72 12.55 -25.34
CA GLU A 210 -11.60 13.44 -25.65
C GLU A 210 -10.32 12.95 -24.99
N PHE A 211 -10.35 12.61 -23.70
CA PHE A 211 -9.18 12.11 -22.99
C PHE A 211 -8.67 10.79 -23.60
N MET A 212 -9.56 9.84 -23.90
CA MET A 212 -9.21 8.57 -24.51
C MET A 212 -8.56 8.73 -25.90
N GLU A 213 -9.09 9.65 -26.72
CA GLU A 213 -8.50 9.97 -28.03
C GLU A 213 -7.10 10.57 -27.88
N LEU A 214 -6.92 11.50 -26.94
CA LEU A 214 -5.62 12.11 -26.67
C LEU A 214 -4.59 11.08 -26.19
N MET A 215 -5.00 10.09 -25.39
CA MET A 215 -4.10 9.08 -24.84
C MET A 215 -3.78 7.95 -25.84
N ARG A 216 -4.52 7.80 -26.93
CA ARG A 216 -4.30 6.77 -27.95
C ARG A 216 -2.92 6.89 -28.60
N ASP A 217 -2.53 8.12 -28.94
CA ASP A 217 -1.30 8.43 -29.70
C ASP A 217 -0.19 9.04 -28.83
N THR A 218 -0.39 9.09 -27.51
CA THR A 218 0.63 9.62 -26.59
C THR A 218 1.74 8.58 -26.46
N ASP A 219 2.93 8.83 -27.00
CA ASP A 219 4.11 8.04 -26.61
C ASP A 219 4.47 8.36 -25.15
N GLU A 220 5.03 7.37 -24.43
CA GLU A 220 5.45 7.57 -23.03
C GLU A 220 6.57 8.61 -22.89
N GLU A 221 7.12 9.08 -24.02
CA GLU A 221 8.03 10.22 -24.09
C GLU A 221 7.27 11.53 -23.80
N LYS A 222 7.51 12.02 -22.58
CA LYS A 222 6.76 13.02 -21.80
C LYS A 222 6.80 14.46 -22.33
N THR A 223 6.85 14.68 -23.64
CA THR A 223 7.01 16.03 -24.20
C THR A 223 5.75 16.51 -24.92
N PRO A 224 5.29 17.75 -24.65
CA PRO A 224 4.17 18.34 -25.37
C PRO A 224 4.54 18.68 -26.82
N ALA A 225 3.53 18.91 -27.67
CA ALA A 225 3.72 19.30 -29.07
C ALA A 225 4.21 20.75 -29.26
N SER A 226 4.19 21.56 -28.21
CA SER A 226 4.59 22.97 -28.22
C SER A 226 5.14 23.39 -26.85
N TYR A 227 5.77 24.57 -26.79
CA TYR A 227 6.40 25.09 -25.59
C TYR A 227 6.12 26.59 -25.43
N LEU A 228 6.12 27.06 -24.19
CA LEU A 228 6.06 28.47 -23.86
C LEU A 228 7.49 29.04 -23.79
N PRO A 229 7.81 30.12 -24.53
CA PRO A 229 9.14 30.73 -24.46
C PRO A 229 9.40 31.43 -23.12
N GLU A 230 8.34 31.91 -22.47
CA GLU A 230 8.38 32.60 -21.19
C GLU A 230 7.28 32.07 -20.27
N MET A 231 7.52 32.16 -18.97
CA MET A 231 6.56 31.75 -17.95
C MET A 231 6.49 32.83 -16.87
N THR A 232 5.30 33.02 -16.28
CA THR A 232 5.08 33.93 -15.16
C THR A 232 4.26 33.25 -14.06
N SER A 233 4.33 33.75 -12.82
CA SER A 233 3.47 33.24 -11.74
C SER A 233 2.00 33.53 -12.03
N GLY A 234 1.67 34.65 -12.68
CA GLY A 234 0.30 34.95 -13.11
C GLY A 234 -0.25 33.92 -14.09
N LEU A 235 0.54 33.48 -15.08
CA LEU A 235 0.13 32.43 -16.00
C LEU A 235 -0.04 31.07 -15.29
N PHE A 236 0.84 30.77 -14.33
CA PHE A 236 0.69 29.57 -13.50
C PHE A 236 -0.62 29.61 -12.70
N PHE A 237 -0.89 30.70 -11.97
CA PHE A 237 -2.12 30.83 -11.19
C PHE A 237 -3.38 30.80 -12.07
N HIS A 238 -3.32 31.37 -13.28
CA HIS A 238 -4.39 31.26 -14.25
C HIS A 238 -4.65 29.80 -14.65
N CYS A 239 -3.60 29.00 -14.91
CA CYS A 239 -3.78 27.58 -15.22
C CYS A 239 -4.30 26.77 -14.02
N CYS A 240 -3.92 27.13 -12.78
CA CYS A 240 -4.55 26.57 -11.58
C CYS A 240 -6.07 26.87 -11.55
N GLU A 241 -6.46 28.12 -11.82
CA GLU A 241 -7.87 28.52 -11.90
C GLU A 241 -8.64 27.70 -12.94
N LEU A 242 -8.08 27.47 -14.13
CA LEU A 242 -8.73 26.64 -15.16
C LEU A 242 -9.09 25.26 -14.62
N GLY A 243 -8.15 24.61 -13.93
CA GLY A 243 -8.37 23.29 -13.33
C GLY A 243 -9.33 23.29 -12.13
N TYR A 244 -9.26 24.29 -11.26
CA TYR A 244 -10.23 24.43 -10.17
C TYR A 244 -11.66 24.64 -10.71
N ARG A 245 -11.80 25.44 -11.77
CA ARG A 245 -13.08 25.73 -12.39
C ARG A 245 -13.66 24.49 -13.07
N SER A 246 -12.86 23.71 -13.79
CA SER A 246 -13.32 22.45 -14.40
C SER A 246 -13.76 21.42 -13.36
N ASN A 247 -13.27 21.53 -12.12
CA ASN A 247 -13.64 20.68 -11.00
C ASN A 247 -14.66 21.32 -10.05
N ASN A 248 -15.34 22.38 -10.47
CA ASN A 248 -16.43 23.02 -9.72
C ASN A 248 -16.05 23.50 -8.30
N TYR A 249 -14.79 23.90 -8.09
CA TYR A 249 -14.34 24.41 -6.80
C TYR A 249 -15.11 25.68 -6.40
N GLU A 250 -15.62 25.69 -5.16
CA GLU A 250 -16.63 26.66 -4.69
C GLU A 250 -16.22 28.14 -4.83
N LYS A 251 -14.92 28.45 -4.72
CA LYS A 251 -14.41 29.83 -4.76
C LYS A 251 -14.16 30.36 -6.17
N CYS A 252 -14.28 29.52 -7.20
CA CYS A 252 -14.04 29.93 -8.59
C CYS A 252 -14.95 31.10 -8.99
N GLY A 253 -14.38 32.10 -9.65
CA GLY A 253 -15.09 33.33 -10.05
C GLY A 253 -15.42 34.30 -8.90
N LYS A 254 -15.06 33.96 -7.65
CA LYS A 254 -15.27 34.83 -6.47
C LYS A 254 -14.00 35.56 -6.02
N ILE A 255 -12.83 35.00 -6.30
CA ILE A 255 -11.51 35.53 -5.89
C ILE A 255 -10.51 35.43 -7.05
N SER A 256 -9.35 36.08 -6.92
CA SER A 256 -8.33 36.09 -7.97
C SER A 256 -7.71 34.69 -8.18
N PRO A 257 -7.09 34.42 -9.34
CA PRO A 257 -6.40 33.16 -9.59
C PRO A 257 -5.33 32.83 -8.54
N ARG A 258 -4.56 33.84 -8.10
CA ARG A 258 -3.58 33.69 -7.02
C ARG A 258 -4.25 33.30 -5.71
N ASP A 259 -5.36 33.93 -5.35
CA ASP A 259 -6.07 33.63 -4.11
C ASP A 259 -6.76 32.25 -4.15
N LEU A 260 -7.18 31.78 -5.33
CA LEU A 260 -7.63 30.40 -5.53
C LEU A 260 -6.51 29.40 -5.24
N TYR A 261 -5.33 29.63 -5.83
CA TYR A 261 -4.15 28.81 -5.54
C TYR A 261 -3.86 28.77 -4.04
N LEU A 262 -3.81 29.92 -3.36
CA LEU A 262 -3.57 29.98 -1.91
C LEU A 262 -4.66 29.28 -1.08
N ALA A 263 -5.90 29.26 -1.57
CA ALA A 263 -7.01 28.61 -0.88
C ALA A 263 -6.96 27.08 -0.94
N TYR A 264 -6.41 26.50 -2.00
CA TYR A 264 -6.54 25.06 -2.30
C TYR A 264 -5.21 24.29 -2.39
N ALA A 265 -4.11 24.98 -2.71
CA ALA A 265 -2.78 24.39 -2.79
C ALA A 265 -2.19 24.10 -1.40
N ASP A 266 -1.17 23.26 -1.35
CA ASP A 266 -0.44 22.85 -0.14
C ASP A 266 0.00 24.04 0.72
N GLY A 267 0.45 25.12 0.09
CA GLY A 267 0.77 26.37 0.76
C GLY A 267 2.24 26.52 1.16
N ARG A 268 3.08 25.50 0.95
CA ARG A 268 4.56 25.60 1.03
C ARG A 268 5.15 25.99 -0.32
N ASP A 269 4.78 27.16 -0.86
CA ASP A 269 5.08 27.57 -2.24
C ASP A 269 6.45 28.25 -2.44
N GLU A 270 7.31 28.26 -1.42
CA GLU A 270 8.66 28.85 -1.46
C GLU A 270 8.70 30.31 -1.96
N GLY A 271 7.66 31.10 -1.64
CA GLY A 271 7.58 32.51 -2.01
C GLY A 271 7.13 32.75 -3.45
N LEU A 272 6.61 31.74 -4.15
CA LEU A 272 6.01 31.90 -5.49
C LEU A 272 4.89 32.96 -5.50
N ARG A 273 4.10 33.05 -4.43
CA ARG A 273 3.05 34.08 -4.30
C ARG A 273 3.58 35.52 -4.21
N ASP A 274 4.86 35.70 -3.85
CA ASP A 274 5.43 37.01 -3.53
C ASP A 274 6.15 37.66 -4.72
N ILE A 275 6.33 36.92 -5.83
CA ILE A 275 6.93 37.47 -7.05
C ILE A 275 5.89 38.19 -7.93
N PRO A 276 6.28 39.24 -8.69
CA PRO A 276 5.37 39.93 -9.61
C PRO A 276 4.76 38.99 -10.67
N GLU A 277 3.43 38.99 -10.78
CA GLU A 277 2.66 38.05 -11.61
C GLU A 277 2.89 38.17 -13.12
N ASP A 278 3.34 39.33 -13.59
CA ASP A 278 3.59 39.66 -14.98
C ASP A 278 5.09 39.62 -15.36
N SER A 279 5.97 39.26 -14.43
CA SER A 279 7.43 39.30 -14.66
C SER A 279 8.02 37.93 -14.97
N ALA A 280 8.27 37.68 -16.26
CA ALA A 280 9.02 36.50 -16.69
C ALA A 280 10.43 36.45 -16.09
N ALA A 281 11.07 37.60 -15.91
CA ALA A 281 12.39 37.68 -15.27
C ALA A 281 12.34 37.26 -13.78
N ALA A 282 11.32 37.70 -13.04
CA ALA A 282 11.15 37.31 -11.65
C ALA A 282 10.84 35.81 -11.52
N PHE A 283 9.97 35.28 -12.39
CA PHE A 283 9.65 33.86 -12.42
C PHE A 283 10.88 33.02 -12.77
N ASN A 284 11.65 33.38 -13.79
CA ASN A 284 12.89 32.68 -14.14
C ASN A 284 13.89 32.68 -12.99
N LYS A 285 14.12 33.83 -12.35
CA LYS A 285 14.98 33.91 -11.17
C LYS A 285 14.47 33.01 -10.04
N TRP A 286 13.15 32.98 -9.82
CA TRP A 286 12.55 32.13 -8.80
C TRP A 286 12.68 30.63 -9.13
N TYR A 287 12.36 30.24 -10.37
CA TYR A 287 12.32 28.85 -10.84
C TYR A 287 13.72 28.21 -10.93
N PHE A 288 14.75 28.97 -11.30
CA PHE A 288 16.12 28.46 -11.47
C PHE A 288 16.99 28.56 -10.21
N ASP A 289 16.48 29.17 -9.15
CA ASP A 289 17.16 29.20 -7.86
C ASP A 289 17.13 27.81 -7.21
N ARG A 290 18.31 27.22 -7.02
CA ARG A 290 18.46 25.87 -6.44
C ARG A 290 18.74 25.91 -4.94
N GLU A 291 18.84 27.10 -4.34
CA GLU A 291 19.03 27.24 -2.89
C GLU A 291 17.71 27.09 -2.12
N ARG A 292 16.56 27.24 -2.80
CA ARG A 292 15.25 26.91 -2.23
C ARG A 292 15.07 25.39 -2.18
N CYS A 293 14.66 24.88 -1.03
CA CYS A 293 14.39 23.47 -0.84
C CYS A 293 13.29 23.23 0.20
N GLY A 294 12.57 22.13 0.03
CA GLY A 294 11.59 21.64 1.00
C GLY A 294 10.16 22.15 0.82
N GLY A 295 9.88 23.00 -0.18
CA GLY A 295 8.53 23.39 -0.54
C GLY A 295 7.88 22.52 -1.62
N HIS A 296 6.58 22.76 -1.80
CA HIS A 296 5.66 22.02 -2.66
C HIS A 296 4.80 22.99 -3.50
N PRO A 297 5.40 23.94 -4.25
CA PRO A 297 4.66 24.96 -4.99
C PRO A 297 3.70 24.40 -6.04
N TRP A 298 3.94 23.17 -6.49
CA TRP A 298 3.19 22.52 -7.55
C TRP A 298 2.00 21.71 -7.04
N GLU A 299 1.89 21.43 -5.73
CA GLU A 299 0.77 20.68 -5.15
C GLU A 299 -0.47 21.59 -5.05
N VAL A 300 -1.18 21.71 -6.17
CA VAL A 300 -2.31 22.64 -6.36
C VAL A 300 -3.59 22.16 -5.67
N CYS A 301 -3.72 20.88 -5.35
CA CYS A 301 -4.81 20.37 -4.52
C CYS A 301 -4.22 19.63 -3.33
N ARG A 302 -4.49 20.12 -2.10
CA ARG A 302 -3.99 19.52 -0.85
C ARG A 302 -4.30 18.01 -0.74
N GLY A 303 -3.30 17.27 -0.27
CA GLY A 303 -3.42 15.84 0.03
C GLY A 303 -2.16 15.31 0.70
N GLY A 304 -2.16 14.04 1.06
CA GLY A 304 -0.94 13.33 1.45
C GLY A 304 -0.07 13.01 0.24
N ASN A 305 1.04 12.31 0.47
CA ASN A 305 2.02 11.96 -0.57
C ASN A 305 1.41 11.31 -1.84
N SER A 306 0.29 10.60 -1.72
CA SER A 306 -0.40 9.95 -2.84
C SER A 306 -1.78 10.54 -3.18
N THR A 307 -2.28 11.54 -2.44
CA THR A 307 -3.67 12.03 -2.56
C THR A 307 -3.78 13.51 -2.90
N HIS A 308 -2.71 14.13 -3.37
CA HIS A 308 -2.70 15.48 -3.92
C HIS A 308 -2.80 15.47 -5.46
N VAL A 309 -3.13 16.63 -6.04
CA VAL A 309 -2.93 16.89 -7.48
C VAL A 309 -1.81 17.89 -7.62
N SER A 310 -0.85 17.58 -8.48
CA SER A 310 0.27 18.46 -8.80
C SER A 310 0.14 19.03 -10.22
N LEU A 311 0.37 20.33 -10.36
CA LEU A 311 0.56 21.01 -11.63
C LEU A 311 2.00 21.51 -11.70
N TYR A 312 2.89 20.67 -12.21
CA TYR A 312 4.30 21.01 -12.36
C TYR A 312 4.53 21.96 -13.52
N ILE A 313 5.49 22.87 -13.35
CA ILE A 313 6.14 23.58 -14.45
C ILE A 313 7.46 22.88 -14.75
N LEU A 314 7.62 22.43 -15.99
CA LEU A 314 8.83 21.81 -16.50
C LEU A 314 9.46 22.73 -17.54
N HIS A 315 10.79 22.73 -17.59
CA HIS A 315 11.57 23.50 -18.56
C HIS A 315 12.50 22.57 -19.34
N SER A 316 12.53 22.74 -20.66
CA SER A 316 13.44 22.06 -21.59
C SER A 316 14.17 23.09 -22.45
N ASP A 317 15.07 22.65 -23.32
CA ASP A 317 15.77 23.52 -24.27
C ASP A 317 14.80 24.25 -25.23
N GLN A 318 13.57 23.76 -25.39
CA GLN A 318 12.53 24.38 -26.23
C GLN A 318 11.63 25.37 -25.46
N GLY A 319 11.72 25.42 -24.13
CA GLY A 319 10.92 26.30 -23.27
C GLY A 319 10.13 25.54 -22.19
N PHE A 320 9.15 26.25 -21.62
CA PHE A 320 8.32 25.80 -20.51
C PHE A 320 7.08 25.02 -20.96
N TYR A 321 6.61 24.12 -20.10
CA TYR A 321 5.32 23.43 -20.25
C TYR A 321 4.79 22.92 -18.91
N PHE A 322 3.50 22.58 -18.89
CA PHE A 322 2.82 22.05 -17.72
C PHE A 322 2.85 20.51 -17.69
N SER A 323 2.92 19.93 -16.49
CA SER A 323 2.70 18.50 -16.26
C SER A 323 1.74 18.30 -15.11
N VAL A 324 0.59 17.69 -15.41
CA VAL A 324 -0.40 17.30 -14.39
C VAL A 324 -0.03 15.92 -13.82
N ASP A 325 -0.10 15.77 -12.51
CA ASP A 325 0.04 14.50 -11.78
C ASP A 325 -1.05 14.37 -10.72
N GLY A 326 -1.53 13.15 -10.52
CA GLY A 326 -2.62 12.83 -9.58
C GLY A 326 -3.33 11.54 -9.94
N ARG A 327 -2.58 10.44 -9.94
CA ARG A 327 -3.08 9.12 -10.41
C ARG A 327 -3.92 8.34 -9.40
N SER A 328 -3.99 8.75 -8.14
CA SER A 328 -4.75 8.02 -7.13
C SER A 328 -6.23 8.00 -7.46
N TRP A 329 -6.93 6.96 -6.98
CA TRP A 329 -8.36 6.75 -7.24
C TRP A 329 -9.18 8.03 -7.02
N GLY A 330 -9.07 8.66 -5.85
CA GLY A 330 -9.83 9.85 -5.50
C GLY A 330 -9.40 11.15 -6.20
N ARG A 331 -8.32 11.16 -6.98
CA ARG A 331 -7.78 12.38 -7.63
C ARG A 331 -7.63 12.26 -9.16
N SER A 332 -7.81 11.08 -9.73
CA SER A 332 -7.58 10.89 -11.17
C SER A 332 -8.58 11.64 -12.03
N VAL A 333 -9.86 11.68 -11.64
CA VAL A 333 -10.88 12.49 -12.34
C VAL A 333 -10.51 13.96 -12.32
N GLU A 334 -10.11 14.45 -11.14
CA GLU A 334 -9.71 15.84 -10.97
C GLU A 334 -8.53 16.22 -11.85
N SER A 335 -7.53 15.33 -11.92
CA SER A 335 -6.32 15.49 -12.75
C SER A 335 -6.64 15.47 -14.24
N ILE A 336 -7.55 14.60 -14.68
CA ILE A 336 -8.03 14.56 -16.08
C ILE A 336 -8.69 15.89 -16.44
N ASN A 337 -9.57 16.40 -15.57
CA ASN A 337 -10.24 17.68 -15.77
C ASN A 337 -9.25 18.85 -15.84
N PHE A 338 -8.24 18.89 -14.95
CA PHE A 338 -7.14 19.86 -15.02
C PHE A 338 -6.42 19.82 -16.37
N TYR A 339 -6.02 18.62 -16.81
CA TYR A 339 -5.32 18.42 -18.07
C TYR A 339 -6.15 18.89 -19.27
N LEU A 340 -7.42 18.49 -19.36
CA LEU A 340 -8.31 18.89 -20.44
C LEU A 340 -8.55 20.40 -20.45
N ALA A 341 -8.78 21.02 -19.29
CA ALA A 341 -9.01 22.47 -19.18
C ALA A 341 -7.82 23.30 -19.68
N ILE A 342 -6.60 22.93 -19.28
CA ILE A 342 -5.37 23.62 -19.69
C ILE A 342 -5.12 23.40 -21.19
N ARG A 343 -5.33 22.19 -21.69
CA ARG A 343 -5.16 21.87 -23.12
C ARG A 343 -6.17 22.62 -24.00
N ARG A 344 -7.44 22.66 -23.60
CA ARG A 344 -8.52 23.42 -24.28
C ARG A 344 -8.23 24.93 -24.31
N ALA A 345 -7.51 25.44 -23.31
CA ALA A 345 -7.03 26.83 -23.30
C ALA A 345 -5.81 27.08 -24.20
N GLY A 346 -5.26 26.05 -24.86
CA GLY A 346 -4.17 26.16 -25.82
C GLY A 346 -2.77 26.14 -25.20
N TYR A 347 -2.63 25.82 -23.92
CA TYR A 347 -1.33 25.75 -23.25
C TYR A 347 -0.67 24.38 -23.41
N PRO A 348 0.67 24.32 -23.52
CA PRO A 348 1.38 23.06 -23.63
C PRO A 348 1.35 22.31 -22.31
N VAL A 349 0.70 21.15 -22.31
CA VAL A 349 0.50 20.34 -21.12
C VAL A 349 0.60 18.85 -21.43
N VAL A 350 1.20 18.11 -20.50
CA VAL A 350 1.20 16.65 -20.46
C VAL A 350 0.54 16.17 -19.16
N ILE A 351 0.09 14.92 -19.14
CA ILE A 351 -0.42 14.26 -17.92
C ILE A 351 0.42 13.01 -17.63
N ARG A 352 0.81 12.83 -16.38
CA ARG A 352 1.56 11.64 -15.93
C ARG A 352 0.62 10.44 -15.86
N ASP A 353 1.15 9.27 -16.19
CA ASP A 353 0.38 8.00 -16.23
C ASP A 353 -0.87 8.06 -17.12
N GLY A 354 -0.93 8.95 -18.12
CA GLY A 354 -2.11 9.19 -18.95
C GLY A 354 -2.71 7.92 -19.58
N LYS A 355 -1.87 7.01 -20.10
CA LYS A 355 -2.33 5.70 -20.60
C LYS A 355 -2.96 4.83 -19.51
N LYS A 356 -2.39 4.82 -18.31
CA LYS A 356 -2.93 4.05 -17.18
C LYS A 356 -4.26 4.64 -16.71
N LEU A 357 -4.39 5.97 -16.72
CA LEU A 357 -5.65 6.66 -16.46
C LEU A 357 -6.70 6.33 -17.54
N ALA A 358 -6.33 6.29 -18.81
CA ALA A 358 -7.22 5.87 -19.90
C ALA A 358 -7.67 4.39 -19.74
N ASN A 359 -6.76 3.51 -19.35
CA ASN A 359 -7.10 2.12 -19.03
C ASN A 359 -8.08 2.03 -17.85
N ARG A 360 -7.92 2.88 -16.84
CA ARG A 360 -8.89 3.03 -15.74
C ARG A 360 -10.27 3.44 -16.23
N LEU A 361 -10.38 4.45 -17.11
CA LEU A 361 -11.68 4.88 -17.66
C LEU A 361 -12.40 3.74 -18.41
N THR A 362 -11.65 2.86 -19.07
CA THR A 362 -12.23 1.70 -19.79
C THR A 362 -12.45 0.47 -18.91
N GLY A 363 -12.00 0.50 -17.65
CA GLY A 363 -12.01 -0.63 -16.73
C GLY A 363 -11.03 -1.76 -17.13
N THR A 364 -10.09 -1.48 -18.04
CA THR A 364 -9.12 -2.47 -18.55
C THR A 364 -7.85 -2.52 -17.71
N ASP A 365 -7.65 -1.55 -16.82
CA ASP A 365 -6.57 -1.61 -15.84
C ASP A 365 -6.77 -2.76 -14.85
N ARG A 366 -5.64 -3.16 -14.26
CA ARG A 366 -5.58 -4.18 -13.22
C ARG A 366 -5.33 -3.50 -11.88
N ILE A 367 -6.03 -3.97 -10.87
CA ILE A 367 -5.83 -3.62 -9.46
C ILE A 367 -5.04 -4.78 -8.84
N GLY A 368 -3.97 -4.46 -8.12
CA GLY A 368 -3.18 -5.44 -7.39
C GLY A 368 -3.90 -5.89 -6.13
N ILE A 369 -4.15 -7.18 -6.00
CA ILE A 369 -4.64 -7.79 -4.77
C ILE A 369 -3.45 -8.13 -3.89
N VAL A 370 -3.44 -7.58 -2.68
CA VAL A 370 -2.41 -7.83 -1.67
C VAL A 370 -3.00 -8.53 -0.45
N PRO A 371 -2.23 -9.40 0.24
CA PRO A 371 -2.69 -10.13 1.42
C PRO A 371 -3.19 -9.23 2.55
N ASP A 372 -4.06 -9.78 3.40
CA ASP A 372 -4.53 -9.14 4.62
C ASP A 372 -3.33 -8.76 5.52
N GLY A 373 -3.39 -7.55 6.07
CA GLY A 373 -2.28 -6.97 6.85
C GLY A 373 -1.21 -6.25 6.02
N VAL A 374 -1.20 -6.39 4.69
CA VAL A 374 -0.46 -5.49 3.79
C VAL A 374 -1.29 -4.24 3.55
N PHE A 375 -0.73 -3.07 3.87
CA PHE A 375 -1.36 -1.80 3.56
C PHE A 375 -1.41 -1.62 2.03
N PRO A 376 -2.59 -1.45 1.40
CA PRO A 376 -2.74 -1.48 -0.05
C PRO A 376 -2.35 -0.13 -0.69
N SER A 377 -1.11 0.28 -0.47
CA SER A 377 -0.50 1.45 -1.09
C SER A 377 1.00 1.22 -1.18
N TYR A 378 1.64 1.80 -2.19
CA TYR A 378 3.07 1.64 -2.42
C TYR A 378 3.49 0.16 -2.57
N CYS A 379 2.63 -0.64 -3.17
CA CYS A 379 2.79 -2.08 -3.31
C CYS A 379 3.40 -2.49 -4.66
N GLU A 380 3.86 -1.53 -5.48
CA GLU A 380 4.38 -1.75 -6.83
C GLU A 380 5.47 -2.84 -6.84
N SER A 381 6.32 -2.87 -5.81
CA SER A 381 7.42 -3.84 -5.70
C SER A 381 6.99 -5.31 -5.60
N TYR A 382 5.73 -5.59 -5.26
CA TYR A 382 5.18 -6.95 -5.24
C TYR A 382 4.71 -7.43 -6.62
N PHE A 383 4.64 -6.54 -7.60
CA PHE A 383 4.11 -6.81 -8.92
C PHE A 383 5.19 -6.60 -9.99
N HIS A 384 5.25 -7.50 -10.96
CA HIS A 384 6.16 -7.36 -12.11
C HIS A 384 5.57 -6.50 -13.24
N ASP A 385 4.31 -6.09 -13.13
CA ASP A 385 3.60 -5.29 -14.12
C ASP A 385 3.57 -3.82 -13.68
N ASP A 386 4.38 -3.00 -14.35
CA ASP A 386 4.48 -1.55 -14.09
C ASP A 386 3.18 -0.77 -14.36
N ASN A 387 2.15 -1.43 -14.92
CA ASN A 387 0.84 -0.82 -15.18
C ASN A 387 -0.11 -0.83 -13.98
N ILE A 388 0.22 -1.55 -12.91
CA ILE A 388 -0.62 -1.58 -11.70
C ILE A 388 -0.30 -0.35 -10.85
N ILE A 389 -1.29 0.55 -10.74
CA ILE A 389 -1.19 1.82 -9.99
C ILE A 389 -2.20 1.90 -8.85
N ASP A 390 -2.92 0.81 -8.60
CA ASP A 390 -3.99 0.73 -7.60
C ASP A 390 -3.96 -0.64 -6.95
N PHE A 391 -4.25 -0.68 -5.65
CA PHE A 391 -4.10 -1.88 -4.83
C PHE A 391 -5.26 -2.00 -3.86
N MET A 392 -5.61 -3.23 -3.51
CA MET A 392 -6.62 -3.49 -2.49
C MET A 392 -6.33 -4.80 -1.76
N ASN A 393 -6.78 -4.89 -0.51
CA ASN A 393 -7.05 -6.18 0.12
C ASN A 393 -8.39 -6.71 -0.39
N LEU A 394 -8.62 -8.02 -0.31
CA LEU A 394 -9.94 -8.57 -0.61
C LEU A 394 -10.95 -8.13 0.46
N PRO A 395 -12.14 -7.63 0.08
CA PRO A 395 -13.19 -7.34 1.05
C PRO A 395 -13.58 -8.58 1.85
N ASP A 396 -13.98 -8.41 3.11
CA ASP A 396 -14.53 -9.49 3.92
C ASP A 396 -15.92 -9.90 3.41
N THR A 397 -16.75 -8.92 3.06
CA THR A 397 -18.08 -9.15 2.49
C THR A 397 -17.98 -9.73 1.08
N ASP A 398 -18.75 -10.80 0.83
CA ASP A 398 -18.79 -11.50 -0.47
C ASP A 398 -17.41 -11.93 -1.00
N ARG A 399 -16.46 -12.19 -0.10
CA ARG A 399 -15.05 -12.49 -0.42
C ARG A 399 -14.90 -13.57 -1.50
N GLU A 400 -15.72 -14.62 -1.47
CA GLU A 400 -15.70 -15.67 -2.48
C GLU A 400 -16.06 -15.17 -3.89
N ILE A 401 -16.99 -14.22 -4.00
CA ILE A 401 -17.35 -13.58 -5.27
C ILE A 401 -16.13 -12.81 -5.79
N TRP A 402 -15.52 -11.96 -4.97
CA TRP A 402 -14.31 -11.22 -5.34
C TRP A 402 -13.17 -12.16 -5.73
N ALA A 403 -12.91 -13.18 -4.91
CA ALA A 403 -11.83 -14.14 -5.15
C ALA A 403 -12.01 -14.92 -6.45
N SER A 404 -13.25 -15.24 -6.84
CA SER A 404 -13.56 -15.91 -8.11
C SER A 404 -13.27 -15.07 -9.35
N ARG A 405 -13.22 -13.73 -9.20
CA ARG A 405 -12.89 -12.78 -10.29
C ARG A 405 -11.40 -12.45 -10.37
N CYS A 406 -10.61 -12.90 -9.39
CA CYS A 406 -9.18 -12.63 -9.32
C CYS A 406 -8.36 -13.61 -10.16
N VAL A 407 -7.26 -13.11 -10.71
CA VAL A 407 -6.17 -13.91 -11.27
C VAL A 407 -5.06 -13.98 -10.22
N TRP A 408 -4.95 -15.15 -9.58
CA TRP A 408 -4.00 -15.39 -8.50
C TRP A 408 -2.60 -15.71 -9.02
N PHE A 409 -1.60 -15.17 -8.33
CA PHE A 409 -0.21 -15.55 -8.58
C PHE A 409 0.07 -16.92 -7.95
N HIS A 410 1.01 -17.64 -8.55
CA HIS A 410 1.40 -18.94 -8.03
C HIS A 410 2.40 -18.76 -6.90
N GLU A 411 2.13 -19.41 -5.77
CA GLU A 411 3.08 -19.50 -4.67
C GLU A 411 4.40 -20.16 -5.14
N PRO A 412 5.57 -19.54 -4.91
CA PRO A 412 6.87 -20.15 -5.12
C PRO A 412 6.97 -21.52 -4.44
N LYS A 413 7.42 -22.53 -5.19
CA LYS A 413 7.64 -23.87 -4.63
C LYS A 413 8.89 -23.87 -3.76
N LEU A 414 8.71 -24.10 -2.46
CA LEU A 414 9.81 -24.22 -1.51
C LEU A 414 10.55 -25.54 -1.66
N ARG A 415 11.86 -25.51 -1.41
CA ARG A 415 12.77 -26.67 -1.44
C ARG A 415 13.71 -26.62 -0.24
N ILE A 416 14.26 -27.76 0.14
CA ILE A 416 15.40 -27.80 1.05
C ILE A 416 16.68 -27.63 0.23
N LEU A 417 17.60 -26.80 0.74
CA LEU A 417 18.88 -26.44 0.12
C LEU A 417 19.99 -27.46 0.40
#